data_AF-A0A7W5BHX6-F1
#
_entry.id   AF-A0A7W5BHX6-F1
#
_cell.length_a   1.000
_cell.length_b   1.000
_cell.length_c   1.000
_cell.angle_alpha   90.00
_cell.angle_beta   90.00
_cell.angle_gamma   90.00
#
_symmetry.space_group_name_H-M   'P 1'
#
loop_
_entity.id
_entity.type
_entity.pdbx_description
1 polymer ?
#
loop_
_entity_poly.entity_id
_entity_poly.type
_entity_poly.pdbx_seq_one_letter_code
_entity_poly.pdbx_strand_id
1 'polypeptide(L)' 'MIVERTVVRPHWKKGYRVTAGERRGFSDVHDYRRYRLAPPPHGYRWVRADHDFLLIGITNGVISSIISGR' A
#
# COMPACT_ATOMS: atom_id res chain seq x y z
N MET A 1 -4.20 -1.47 -25.93
CA MET A 1 -3.53 -0.85 -24.76
C MET A 1 -4.55 -0.89 -23.62
N ILE A 2 -4.60 -2.01 -22.89
CA ILE A 2 -5.64 -2.25 -21.88
C ILE A 2 -5.21 -1.56 -20.58
N VAL A 3 -5.82 -0.41 -20.32
CA VAL A 3 -5.77 0.26 -19.02
C VAL A 3 -6.75 -0.49 -18.13
N GLU A 4 -6.23 -1.38 -17.29
CA GLU A 4 -7.02 -2.16 -16.34
C GLU A 4 -7.80 -1.22 -15.41
N ARG A 5 -9.12 -1.38 -15.46
CA ARG A 5 -10.09 -0.70 -14.61
C ARG A 5 -10.15 -1.44 -13.28
N THR A 6 -9.12 -1.30 -12.46
CA THR A 6 -9.14 -1.83 -11.09
C THR A 6 -9.96 -0.88 -10.23
N VAL A 7 -10.93 -1.43 -9.51
CA VAL A 7 -11.73 -0.72 -8.51
C VAL A 7 -10.84 -0.43 -7.29
N VAL A 8 -9.81 0.38 -7.48
CA VAL A 8 -9.07 1.04 -6.41
C VAL A 8 -9.84 2.33 -6.18
N ARG A 9 -10.28 2.60 -4.95
CA ARG A 9 -10.77 3.95 -4.61
C ARG A 9 -9.70 4.93 -5.14
N PRO A 10 -10.03 5.90 -6.00
CA PRO A 10 -9.14 6.48 -7.03
C PRO A 10 -7.88 7.24 -6.56
N HIS A 11 -7.53 7.14 -5.29
CA HIS A 11 -6.60 8.05 -4.63
C HIS A 11 -5.18 7.50 -4.45
N TRP A 12 -5.02 6.18 -4.27
CA TRP A 12 -3.69 5.61 -3.98
C TRP A 12 -2.92 5.34 -5.26
N LYS A 13 -1.82 6.08 -5.44
CA LYS A 13 -0.91 5.94 -6.58
C LYS A 13 0.52 5.84 -6.09
N LYS A 14 1.40 5.22 -6.87
CA LYS A 14 2.84 5.27 -6.60
C LYS A 14 3.31 6.72 -6.57
N GLY A 15 4.07 7.09 -5.54
CA GLY A 15 4.49 8.47 -5.27
C GLY A 15 3.44 9.31 -4.52
N TYR A 16 2.24 8.78 -4.29
CA TYR A 16 1.26 9.45 -3.45
C TYR A 16 1.72 9.47 -1.99
N ARG A 17 1.55 10.61 -1.32
CA ARG A 17 1.91 10.79 0.08
C ARG A 17 0.67 10.68 0.95
N VAL A 18 0.63 9.61 1.73
CA VAL A 18 -0.48 9.32 2.65
C VAL A 18 -0.47 10.33 3.78
N THR A 19 -1.61 10.98 4.00
CA THR A 19 -1.78 11.91 5.13
C THR A 19 -1.93 11.15 6.45
N ALA A 20 -1.68 11.82 7.58
CA ALA A 20 -1.79 11.21 8.89
C ALA A 20 -3.22 10.71 9.20
N GLY A 21 -4.25 11.38 8.68
CA GLY A 21 -5.65 10.98 8.85
C GLY A 21 -5.98 9.69 8.11
N GLU A 22 -5.53 9.57 6.87
CA GLU A 22 -5.75 8.36 6.06
C GLU A 22 -4.98 7.17 6.61
N ARG A 23 -3.77 7.39 7.13
CA ARG A 23 -2.96 6.36 7.79
C ARG A 23 -3.69 5.70 8.97
N ARG A 24 -4.61 6.40 9.64
CA ARG A 24 -5.40 5.81 10.74
C ARG A 24 -6.34 4.71 10.27
N GLY A 25 -6.78 4.74 9.01
CA GLY A 25 -7.59 3.68 8.42
C GLY A 25 -6.77 2.50 7.92
N PHE A 26 -5.44 2.59 7.95
CA PHE A 26 -4.56 1.55 7.44
C PHE A 26 -4.16 0.59 8.54
N SER A 27 -4.26 -0.70 8.25
CA SER A 27 -3.78 -1.75 9.16
C SER A 27 -2.35 -2.13 8.80
N ASP A 28 -1.46 -2.22 9.78
CA ASP A 28 -0.08 -2.64 9.53
C ASP A 28 -0.04 -4.13 9.17
N VAL A 29 0.72 -4.49 8.14
CA VAL A 29 0.87 -5.86 7.66
C VAL A 29 2.29 -6.33 7.94
N HIS A 30 2.48 -6.88 9.14
CA HIS A 30 3.72 -7.54 9.52
C HIS A 30 3.87 -8.91 8.83
N ASP A 31 2.77 -9.62 8.59
CA ASP A 31 2.76 -10.97 7.98
C ASP A 31 2.79 -10.94 6.44
N TYR A 32 3.72 -10.19 5.85
CA TYR A 32 3.86 -10.07 4.40
C TYR A 32 3.99 -11.43 3.68
N ARG A 33 4.63 -12.42 4.33
CA ARG A 33 4.77 -13.79 3.81
C ARG A 33 3.44 -14.52 3.65
N ARG A 34 2.51 -14.31 4.59
CA ARG A 34 1.17 -14.93 4.56
C ARG A 34 0.38 -14.46 3.34
N TYR A 35 0.59 -13.21 2.96
CA TYR A 35 -0.03 -12.57 1.80
C TYR A 35 0.79 -12.70 0.51
N ARG A 36 1.87 -13.51 0.52
CA ARG A 36 2.79 -13.69 -0.62
C ARG A 36 3.37 -12.37 -1.14
N LEU A 37 3.49 -11.37 -0.26
CA LEU A 37 4.10 -10.08 -0.57
C LEU A 37 5.62 -10.19 -0.42
N ALA A 38 6.34 -9.40 -1.21
CA ALA A 38 7.79 -9.27 -1.04
C ALA A 38 8.12 -8.68 0.34
N PRO A 39 9.27 -9.03 0.95
CA PRO A 39 9.72 -8.40 2.17
C PRO A 39 9.81 -6.88 1.99
N PRO A 40 9.26 -6.06 2.91
CA PRO A 40 9.40 -4.62 2.80
C PRO A 40 10.88 -4.23 2.96
N PRO A 41 11.41 -3.33 2.11
CA PRO A 41 12.74 -2.77 2.32
C PRO A 41 12.84 -2.04 3.66
N HIS A 42 14.05 -1.83 4.15
CA HIS A 42 14.29 -1.07 5.37
C HIS A 42 13.66 0.34 5.27
N GLY A 43 12.99 0.79 6.32
CA GLY A 43 12.28 2.07 6.32
C GLY A 43 10.96 2.06 5.54
N TYR A 44 10.51 0.92 5.03
CA TYR A 44 9.18 0.72 4.46
C TYR A 44 8.39 -0.30 5.27
N ARG A 45 7.07 -0.23 5.15
CA ARG A 45 6.15 -1.21 5.74
C ARG A 45 5.00 -1.49 4.81
N TRP A 46 4.51 -2.72 4.83
CA TRP A 46 3.25 -3.04 4.18
C TRP A 46 2.10 -2.58 5.07
N VAL A 47 1.13 -1.93 4.47
CA VAL A 47 -0.15 -1.65 5.11
C VAL A 47 -1.27 -2.17 4.25
N ARG A 48 -2.36 -2.57 4.88
CA ARG A 48 -3.60 -2.93 4.20
C ARG A 48 -4.52 -1.74 4.21
N ALA A 49 -4.89 -1.29 3.01
CA ALA A 49 -5.89 -0.27 2.78
C ALA A 49 -7.10 -0.96 2.14
N ASP A 50 -8.11 -1.25 2.95
CA ASP A 50 -9.30 -1.98 2.51
C ASP A 50 -8.95 -3.36 1.92
N HIS A 51 -9.01 -3.56 0.61
CA HIS A 51 -8.63 -4.80 -0.07
C HIS A 51 -7.22 -4.80 -0.67
N ASP A 52 -6.55 -3.65 -0.71
CA ASP A 52 -5.24 -3.48 -1.31
C ASP A 52 -4.11 -3.46 -0.28
N PHE A 53 -2.92 -3.88 -0.70
CA PHE A 53 -1.69 -3.77 0.07
C PHE A 53 -0.83 -2.65 -0.49
N LEU A 54 -0.46 -1.70 0.37
CA LEU A 54 0.36 -0.55 0.03
C LEU A 54 1.70 -0.64 0.73
N LEU A 55 2.79 -0.45 -0.01
CA LEU A 55 4.13 -0.33 0.56
C LEU A 55 4.41 1.13 0.85
N ILE A 56 4.41 1.51 2.13
CA ILE A 56 4.57 2.89 2.57
C ILE A 56 5.93 3.09 3.22
N GLY A 57 6.63 4.17 2.87
CA GLY A 57 7.82 4.60 3.60
C GLY A 57 7.44 5.12 5.00
N ILE A 58 8.01 4.56 6.05
CA ILE A 58 7.74 4.94 7.45
C ILE A 58 8.08 6.41 7.67
N THR A 59 9.21 6.84 7.12
CA THR A 59 9.76 8.20 7.27
C THR A 59 8.88 9.28 6.65
N ASN A 60 8.40 9.05 5.43
CA ASN A 60 7.78 10.08 4.60
C ASN A 60 6.30 9.83 4.29
N GLY A 61 5.77 8.64 4.58
CA GLY A 61 4.40 8.26 4.26
C GLY A 61 4.13 8.08 2.77
N VAL A 62 5.16 7.92 1.95
CA VAL A 62 5.02 7.83 0.49
C VAL A 62 4.77 6.38 0.08
N ILE A 63 3.80 6.17 -0.81
CA ILE A 63 3.51 4.86 -1.41
C ILE A 63 4.56 4.57 -2.48
N SER A 64 5.34 3.51 -2.26
CA SER A 64 6.35 3.02 -3.21
C SER A 64 5.79 1.96 -4.15
N SER A 65 4.87 1.12 -3.65
CA SER A 65 4.28 0.03 -4.43
C SER A 65 2.86 -0.27 -3.95
N ILE A 66 2.05 -0.82 -4.85
CA ILE A 66 0.65 -1.18 -4.62
C ILE A 66 0.46 -2.60 -5.16
N ILE A 67 -0.10 -3.47 -4.32
CA ILE A 67 -0.48 -4.83 -4.69
C ILE A 67 -1.96 -4.97 -4.40
N SER A 68 -2.76 -5.13 -5.45
CA SER A 68 -4.20 -5.36 -5.33
C SER A 68 -4.46 -6.86 -5.22
N GLY A 69 -5.18 -7.26 -4.17
CA GLY A 69 -5.74 -8.60 -4.07
C GLY A 69 -6.96 -8.67 -5.00
N ARG A 70 -6.77 -9.24 -6.19
CA ARG A 70 -7.83 -9.45 -7.19
C ARG A 70 -9.07 -10.11 -6.62
#